data_AF-A0A6A5AR06-F1
#
_entry.id   AF-A0A6A5AR06-F1
#
_cell.length_a   1.000
_cell.length_b   1.000
_cell.length_c   1.000
_cell.angle_alpha   90.00
_cell.angle_beta   90.00
_cell.angle_gamma   90.00
#
_symmetry.space_group_name_H-M   'P 1'
#
loop_
_entity.id
_entity.type
_entity.pdbx_description
1 polymer ?
#
loop_
_entity_poly.entity_id
_entity_poly.type
_entity_poly.pdbx_seq_one_letter_code
_entity_poly.pdbx_strand_id
1 'polypeptide(L)' 'MVKVLISLSVLAAVATADSVTELPESVTKLIDYFINPCDNYYQYACGMWHKDDVLPPDVYHIDTSFNKLAIQNEV' A
#
# COMPACT_ATOMS: atom_id res chain seq x y z
N MET A 1 -14.11 46.84 -36.09
CA MET A 1 -13.65 45.43 -36.10
C MET A 1 -12.85 45.21 -34.81
N VAL A 2 -13.46 44.61 -33.79
CA VAL A 2 -12.83 44.41 -32.47
C VAL A 2 -12.24 43.00 -32.42
N LYS A 3 -10.94 42.88 -32.13
CA LYS A 3 -10.21 41.61 -32.03
C LYS A 3 -10.17 41.19 -30.58
N VAL A 4 -10.91 40.14 -30.23
CA VAL A 4 -10.96 39.57 -28.89
C VAL A 4 -9.72 38.71 -28.69
N LEU A 5 -8.80 39.17 -27.85
CA LEU A 5 -7.64 38.38 -27.42
C LEU A 5 -8.02 37.60 -26.17
N ILE A 6 -8.41 36.35 -26.36
CA ILE A 6 -8.61 35.39 -25.28
C ILE A 6 -7.25 34.79 -24.96
N SER A 7 -6.52 35.39 -24.03
CA SER A 7 -5.32 34.77 -23.45
C SER A 7 -5.75 33.85 -22.31
N LEU A 8 -5.91 32.58 -22.65
CA LEU A 8 -6.14 31.48 -21.71
C LEU A 8 -4.78 31.06 -21.15
N SER A 9 -4.50 31.37 -19.88
CA SER A 9 -3.36 30.79 -19.18
C SER A 9 -3.75 30.46 -17.74
N VAL A 10 -4.39 29.30 -17.57
CA VAL A 10 -4.50 28.65 -16.27
C VAL A 10 -3.18 27.93 -16.02
N LEU A 11 -2.36 28.50 -15.14
CA LEU A 11 -1.15 27.86 -14.64
C LEU A 11 -1.60 26.75 -13.68
N ALA A 12 -1.69 25.52 -14.18
CA ALA A 12 -1.95 24.36 -13.33
C ALA A 12 -0.72 24.11 -12.45
N ALA A 13 -0.81 24.45 -11.17
CA ALA A 13 0.16 23.98 -10.18
C ALA A 13 0.01 22.46 -10.08
N VAL A 14 1.00 21.72 -10.59
CA VAL A 14 1.12 20.29 -10.31
C VAL A 14 1.47 20.18 -8.83
N ALA A 15 0.52 19.74 -8.01
CA ALA A 15 0.84 19.28 -6.68
C ALA A 15 1.76 18.06 -6.83
N THR A 16 3.05 18.24 -6.55
CA THR A 16 3.92 17.10 -6.26
C THR A 16 3.39 16.52 -4.95
N ALA A 17 2.50 15.54 -5.03
CA ALA A 17 2.30 14.64 -3.90
C ALA A 17 3.69 14.11 -3.59
N ASP A 18 4.18 14.39 -2.39
CA ASP A 18 5.47 13.92 -1.91
C ASP A 18 5.44 12.40 -2.04
N SER A 19 6.02 11.89 -3.12
CA SER A 19 5.89 10.50 -3.48
C SER A 19 6.81 9.76 -2.54
N VAL A 20 6.24 9.01 -1.60
CA VAL A 20 7.01 8.08 -0.78
C VAL A 20 7.76 7.17 -1.74
N THR A 21 9.06 7.42 -1.92
CA THR A 21 9.88 6.74 -2.93
C THR A 21 10.21 5.31 -2.52
N GLU A 22 10.11 5.02 -1.24
CA GLU A 22 10.44 3.73 -0.65
C GLU A 22 9.46 3.37 0.45
N LEU A 23 8.96 2.14 0.40
CA LEU A 23 8.10 1.61 1.45
C LEU A 23 8.91 1.36 2.72
N PRO A 24 8.34 1.59 3.91
CA PRO A 24 9.03 1.29 5.16
C PRO A 24 9.32 -0.21 5.27
N GLU A 25 10.38 -0.55 6.02
CA GLU A 25 10.82 -1.94 6.23
C GLU A 25 9.70 -2.86 6.73
N SER A 26 8.80 -2.32 7.57
CA SER A 26 7.64 -3.06 8.09
C SER A 26 6.68 -3.54 7.00
N VAL A 27 6.66 -2.88 5.84
CA VAL A 27 5.86 -3.26 4.68
C VAL A 27 6.68 -4.12 3.73
N THR A 28 7.93 -3.75 3.43
CA THR A 28 8.75 -4.52 2.46
C THR A 28 9.03 -5.95 2.92
N LYS A 29 9.09 -6.22 4.23
CA LYS A 29 9.20 -7.58 4.79
C LYS A 29 8.00 -8.49 4.52
N LEU A 30 6.83 -7.93 4.20
CA LEU A 30 5.62 -8.71 3.93
C LEU A 30 5.56 -9.16 2.45
N ILE A 31 6.28 -8.45 1.57
CA ILE A 31 6.22 -8.60 0.11
C ILE A 31 7.01 -9.82 -0.36
N ASP A 32 6.38 -10.68 -1.14
CA ASP A 32 7.04 -11.76 -1.89
C ASP A 32 7.38 -11.30 -3.32
N TYR A 33 8.61 -10.82 -3.49
CA TYR A 33 9.11 -10.30 -4.77
C TYR A 33 9.24 -11.36 -5.89
N PHE A 34 9.03 -12.64 -5.59
CA PHE A 34 9.00 -13.71 -6.61
C PHE A 34 7.63 -13.85 -7.29
N ILE A 35 6.59 -13.21 -6.74
CA ILE A 35 5.25 -13.24 -7.30
C ILE A 35 5.04 -12.02 -8.20
N ASN A 36 4.54 -12.23 -9.40
CA ASN A 36 4.14 -11.13 -10.27
C ASN A 36 2.85 -10.48 -9.73
N PRO A 37 2.84 -9.16 -9.39
CA PRO A 37 1.67 -8.49 -8.86
C PRO A 37 0.48 -8.46 -9.83
N CYS A 38 0.72 -8.52 -11.14
CA CYS A 38 -0.36 -8.55 -12.14
C CYS A 38 -1.07 -9.91 -12.19
N ASP A 39 -0.42 -10.98 -11.72
CA ASP A 39 -0.99 -12.33 -11.70
C ASP A 39 -1.67 -12.64 -10.36
N ASN A 40 -1.02 -12.29 -9.25
CA ASN A 40 -1.58 -12.45 -7.91
C ASN A 40 -1.05 -11.39 -6.93
N TYR A 41 -1.75 -10.25 -6.88
CA TYR A 41 -1.36 -9.14 -6.01
C TYR A 41 -1.38 -9.49 -4.53
N TYR A 42 -2.31 -10.36 -4.09
CA TYR A 42 -2.38 -10.76 -2.68
C TYR A 42 -1.12 -11.52 -2.25
N GLN A 43 -0.71 -12.52 -3.04
CA GLN A 43 0.52 -13.25 -2.76
C GLN A 43 1.77 -12.38 -2.94
N TYR A 44 1.79 -11.45 -3.89
CA TYR A 44 2.88 -10.47 -3.97
C TYR A 44 2.97 -9.60 -2.71
N ALA A 45 1.87 -9.02 -2.25
CA ALA A 45 1.90 -8.07 -1.14
C ALA A 45 2.10 -8.72 0.23
N CYS A 46 1.58 -9.94 0.43
CA CYS A 46 1.52 -10.59 1.74
C CYS A 46 2.24 -11.96 1.79
N GLY A 47 2.80 -12.43 0.68
CA GLY A 47 3.26 -13.82 0.55
C GLY A 47 4.40 -14.20 1.47
N MET A 48 5.25 -13.25 1.88
CA MET A 48 6.29 -13.55 2.87
C MET A 48 5.68 -13.71 4.26
N TRP A 49 4.77 -12.80 4.64
CA TRP A 49 4.04 -12.96 5.90
C TRP A 49 3.28 -14.27 5.94
N HIS A 50 2.57 -14.64 4.88
CA HIS A 50 1.80 -15.89 4.82
C HIS A 50 2.67 -17.16 4.93
N LYS A 51 3.98 -17.09 4.64
CA LYS A 51 4.91 -18.22 4.83
C LYS A 51 5.40 -18.34 6.26
N ASP A 52 5.56 -17.21 6.95
CA ASP A 52 6.15 -17.14 8.28
C ASP A 52 5.10 -17.14 9.41
N ASP A 53 3.86 -16.79 9.08
CA ASP A 53 2.81 -16.61 10.07
C ASP A 53 2.35 -17.93 10.69
N VAL A 54 2.21 -17.91 12.01
CA VAL A 54 1.73 -19.04 12.80
C VAL A 54 0.42 -18.64 13.43
N LEU A 55 -0.65 -19.32 13.03
CA LEU A 55 -1.97 -19.14 13.60
C LEU A 55 -1.94 -19.50 15.10
N PRO A 56 -2.24 -18.56 16.02
CA PRO A 56 -2.31 -18.87 17.44
C PRO A 56 -3.40 -19.91 17.73
N PRO A 57 -3.33 -20.63 18.86
CA PRO A 57 -4.41 -21.51 19.31
C PRO A 57 -5.74 -20.74 19.38
N ASP A 58 -6.84 -21.40 19.02
CA ASP A 58 -8.21 -20.86 19.05
C ASP A 58 -8.49 -19.65 18.13
N VAL A 59 -7.53 -19.27 17.29
CA VAL A 59 -7.72 -18.28 16.23
C VAL A 59 -7.94 -19.02 14.90
N TYR A 60 -8.93 -18.62 14.13
CA TYR A 60 -9.25 -19.24 12.82
C TYR A 60 -8.84 -18.37 11.63
N HIS A 61 -8.50 -17.11 11.90
CA HIS A 61 -8.06 -16.12 10.93
C HIS A 61 -7.16 -15.11 11.62
N ILE A 62 -6.07 -14.78 10.97
CA ILE A 62 -5.14 -13.74 11.38
C ILE A 62 -4.74 -12.95 10.14
N ASP A 63 -4.45 -11.67 10.33
CA ASP A 63 -4.02 -10.76 9.29
C ASP A 63 -2.98 -9.77 9.83
N THR A 64 -2.34 -9.05 8.91
CA THR A 64 -1.34 -8.03 9.25
C THR A 64 -1.96 -6.68 9.66
N SER A 65 -3.28 -6.57 9.72
CA SER A 65 -4.01 -5.32 9.96
C SER A 65 -4.86 -5.39 11.23
N PHE A 66 -6.12 -5.82 11.13
CA PHE A 66 -7.08 -5.80 12.23
C PHE A 66 -6.70 -6.73 13.36
N ASN A 67 -6.31 -7.98 13.05
CA ASN A 67 -5.93 -8.95 14.06
C ASN A 67 -4.66 -8.49 14.80
N LYS A 68 -3.68 -7.98 14.05
CA LYS A 68 -2.46 -7.42 14.65
C LYS A 68 -2.77 -6.31 15.64
N LEU A 69 -3.63 -5.35 15.26
CA LEU A 69 -4.03 -4.26 16.15
C LEU A 69 -4.83 -4.77 17.36
N ALA A 70 -5.74 -5.72 17.17
CA ALA A 70 -6.51 -6.31 18.27
C ALA A 70 -5.59 -6.95 19.31
N ILE A 71 -4.65 -7.81 18.87
CA ILE A 71 -3.66 -8.45 19.74
C ILE A 71 -2.81 -7.41 20.46
N GLN A 72 -2.37 -6.36 19.76
CA GLN A 72 -1.54 -5.29 20.36
C GLN A 72 -2.29 -4.40 21.36
N ASN A 73 -3.61 -4.28 21.24
CA ASN A 73 -4.43 -3.46 22.14
C ASN A 73 -4.99 -4.25 23.33
N GLU A 74 -5.01 -5.58 23.25
CA GLU A 74 -5.41 -6.47 24.36
C GLU A 74 -4.27 -6.75 25.36
N VAL A 75 -3.03 -6.38 25.02
CA VAL A 75 -1.84 -6.48 25.90
C VAL A 75 -1.56 -5.21 26.70
#